data_AF-A0A074YG46-F1
#
_entry.id   AF-A0A074YG46-F1
#
_cell.length_a   1.000
_cell.length_b   1.000
_cell.length_c   1.000
_cell.angle_alpha   90.00
_cell.angle_beta   90.00
_cell.angle_gamma   90.00
#
_symmetry.space_group_name_H-M   'P 1'
#
loop_
_entity.id
_entity.type
_entity.pdbx_description
1 polymer ?
#
loop_
_entity_poly.entity_id
_entity_poly.type
_entity_poly.pdbx_seq_one_letter_code
_entity_poly.pdbx_strand_id
1 'polypeptide(L)'
;MNEILPQNDSYTKLYSHELGDEESLPLYEPSTPLKLTPPDAKATPNEVREFLEKVLIENRGLEPGHAKHMAAKWTIGTGRDLLKYPIAMYTEIFGLEAGWMVYKEVKLAEAVGKLDKPAHETSLGGLVLVTILEGFLVMLTVLVSRSPVKTFLIVMSAIGGIIWIFCLIGCIADSMGERQEERKVDMDAQRARCEDKIERILLKEIARRERESG
;
A
#
# COMPACT_ATOMS: atom_id res chain seq x y z
N MET A 1 24.25 -29.84 65.13
CA MET A 1 22.78 -29.85 64.97
C MET A 1 22.48 -28.85 63.87
N ASN A 2 22.51 -29.30 62.61
CA ASN A 2 22.17 -28.46 61.47
C ASN A 2 20.78 -28.89 61.01
N GLU A 3 19.84 -27.97 61.20
CA GLU A 3 18.43 -28.11 60.86
C GLU A 3 18.27 -28.00 59.34
N ILE A 4 17.69 -29.03 58.75
CA ILE A 4 17.38 -29.11 57.33
C ILE A 4 16.12 -28.28 57.08
N LEU A 5 16.25 -27.14 56.41
CA LEU A 5 15.10 -26.45 55.83
C LEU A 5 14.78 -27.04 54.45
N PRO A 6 13.51 -27.31 54.14
CA PRO A 6 13.11 -28.03 52.94
C PRO A 6 13.32 -27.17 51.69
N GLN A 7 13.97 -27.78 50.70
CA GLN A 7 14.17 -27.26 49.36
C GLN A 7 12.81 -27.23 48.64
N ASN A 8 12.25 -26.03 48.45
CA ASN A 8 11.00 -25.82 47.73
C ASN A 8 11.28 -25.88 46.22
N ASP A 9 11.17 -27.08 45.64
CA ASP A 9 11.42 -27.39 44.22
C ASP A 9 10.38 -26.81 43.23
N SER A 10 9.58 -25.83 43.64
CA SER A 10 8.50 -25.27 42.81
C SER A 10 8.95 -24.11 41.89
N TYR A 11 10.15 -23.55 42.09
CA TYR A 11 10.62 -22.40 41.28
C TYR A 11 11.56 -22.78 40.13
N THR A 12 12.13 -23.98 40.13
CA THR A 12 13.14 -24.40 39.13
C THR A 12 12.55 -25.14 37.93
N LYS A 13 11.23 -25.30 37.85
CA LYS A 13 10.54 -26.06 36.78
C LYS A 13 9.86 -25.20 35.71
N LEU A 14 10.21 -23.92 35.60
CA LEU A 14 9.68 -23.00 34.58
C LEU A 14 10.71 -22.51 33.56
N TYR A 15 11.96 -22.95 33.63
CA TYR A 15 13.04 -22.54 32.71
C TYR A 15 13.88 -23.71 32.19
N SER A 16 13.23 -24.83 31.85
CA SER A 16 13.92 -25.98 31.24
C SER A 16 13.04 -26.76 30.27
N HIS A 17 12.39 -26.01 29.37
CA HIS A 17 11.76 -26.44 28.11
C HIS A 17 11.56 -25.10 27.36
N GLU A 18 12.33 -24.69 26.36
CA GLU A 18 12.65 -25.30 25.08
C GLU A 18 13.94 -24.63 24.58
N LEU A 19 14.99 -25.42 24.33
CA LEU A 19 16.10 -24.99 23.49
C LEU A 19 15.78 -25.57 22.11
N GLY A 20 15.01 -24.82 21.33
CA GLY A 20 14.51 -25.22 20.02
C GLY A 20 14.13 -23.97 19.23
N ASP A 21 15.12 -23.47 18.50
CA ASP A 21 15.03 -22.71 17.26
C ASP A 21 14.31 -21.34 17.25
N GLU A 22 15.11 -20.31 16.95
CA GLU A 22 14.73 -18.99 16.40
C GLU A 22 13.94 -18.01 17.28
N GLU A 23 14.48 -17.60 18.43
CA GLU A 23 14.17 -16.26 18.97
C GLU A 23 15.01 -15.19 18.24
N SER A 24 14.65 -14.93 16.98
CA SER A 24 14.80 -13.57 16.45
C SER A 24 13.90 -12.70 17.31
N LEU A 25 14.45 -11.66 17.94
CA LEU A 25 13.67 -10.49 18.33
C LEU A 25 12.65 -10.22 17.22
N PRO A 26 11.35 -9.96 17.49
CA PRO A 26 10.50 -9.48 16.42
C PRO A 26 11.22 -8.27 15.87
N LEU A 27 11.74 -8.40 14.64
CA LEU A 27 12.11 -7.22 13.89
C LEU A 27 10.87 -6.35 14.01
N TYR A 28 11.05 -5.07 14.32
CA TYR A 28 10.02 -4.12 13.96
C TYR A 28 9.78 -4.34 12.48
N GLU A 29 8.81 -5.18 12.12
CA GLU A 29 8.26 -5.21 10.81
C GLU A 29 7.77 -3.78 10.67
N PRO A 30 8.39 -2.96 9.80
CA PRO A 30 7.80 -1.69 9.49
C PRO A 30 6.41 -2.08 9.02
N SER A 31 5.37 -1.72 9.77
CA SER A 31 4.00 -1.92 9.34
C SER A 31 3.97 -1.34 7.94
N THR A 32 3.96 -2.21 6.93
CA THR A 32 3.85 -1.77 5.54
C THR A 32 2.47 -1.15 5.54
N PRO A 33 2.36 0.20 5.56
CA PRO A 33 1.05 0.81 5.66
C PRO A 33 0.33 0.30 4.43
N LEU A 34 -0.79 -0.39 4.66
CA LEU A 34 -1.62 -0.79 3.55
C LEU A 34 -1.90 0.48 2.75
N LYS A 35 -1.86 0.35 1.43
CA LYS A 35 -2.06 1.45 0.49
C LYS A 35 -3.50 1.95 0.62
N LEU A 36 -3.74 2.78 1.64
CA LEU A 36 -5.04 3.38 1.91
C LEU A 36 -5.17 4.59 1.01
N THR A 37 -6.03 4.44 0.01
CA THR A 37 -6.38 5.53 -0.89
C THR A 37 -6.99 6.67 -0.08
N PRO A 38 -6.53 7.91 -0.24
CA PRO A 38 -7.10 9.05 0.45
C PRO A 38 -8.59 9.20 0.07
N PRO A 39 -9.44 9.70 0.98
CA PRO A 39 -10.85 9.87 0.69
C PRO A 39 -11.04 10.87 -0.45
N ASP A 40 -12.10 10.69 -1.24
CA ASP A 40 -12.47 11.64 -2.29
C ASP A 40 -12.64 13.04 -1.67
N ALA A 41 -12.28 14.08 -2.42
CA ALA A 41 -12.56 15.47 -2.07
C ALA A 41 -14.05 15.72 -1.77
N LYS A 42 -14.96 14.96 -2.38
CA LYS A 42 -16.41 15.03 -2.11
C LYS A 42 -16.90 14.04 -1.05
N ALA A 43 -16.00 13.29 -0.42
CA ALA A 43 -16.37 12.27 0.55
C ALA A 43 -17.19 12.88 1.70
N THR A 44 -18.24 12.18 2.10
CA THR A 44 -19.10 12.56 3.21
C THR A 44 -18.37 12.41 4.54
N PRO A 45 -18.81 13.09 5.62
CA PRO A 45 -18.21 12.92 6.94
C PRO A 45 -18.20 11.47 7.42
N ASN A 46 -19.16 10.64 7.01
CA ASN A 46 -19.20 9.21 7.35
C ASN A 46 -18.06 8.45 6.67
N GLU A 47 -17.88 8.67 5.37
CA GLU A 47 -16.80 8.05 4.59
C GLU A 47 -15.43 8.48 5.11
N VAL A 48 -15.29 9.74 5.54
CA VAL A 48 -14.06 10.22 6.19
C VAL A 48 -13.80 9.50 7.50
N ARG A 49 -14.83 9.24 8.31
CA ARG A 49 -14.69 8.49 9.57
C ARG A 49 -14.26 7.05 9.33
N GLU A 50 -14.88 6.38 8.36
CA GLU A 50 -14.49 5.03 7.96
C GLU A 50 -13.04 4.98 7.47
N PHE A 51 -12.62 5.97 6.68
CA PHE A 51 -11.23 6.11 6.27
C PHE A 51 -10.29 6.27 7.46
N LEU A 52 -10.60 7.18 8.40
CA LEU A 52 -9.78 7.41 9.59
C LEU A 52 -9.70 6.17 10.47
N GLU A 53 -10.81 5.46 10.67
CA GLU A 53 -10.84 4.21 11.43
C GLU A 53 -9.91 3.16 10.81
N LYS A 54 -10.02 2.93 9.50
CA LYS A 54 -9.15 1.98 8.78
C LYS A 54 -7.67 2.37 8.89
N VAL A 55 -7.34 3.63 8.62
CA VAL A 55 -5.97 4.14 8.70
C VAL A 55 -5.37 3.94 10.10
N LEU A 56 -6.14 4.20 11.15
CA LEU A 56 -5.67 4.07 12.53
C LEU A 56 -5.50 2.61 12.95
N ILE A 57 -6.38 1.71 12.52
CA ILE A 57 -6.25 0.28 12.80
C ILE A 57 -5.06 -0.29 12.04
N GLU A 58 -4.97 -0.03 10.74
CA GLU A 58 -4.00 -0.67 9.86
C GLU A 58 -2.58 -0.15 10.04
N ASN A 59 -2.39 1.18 10.15
CA ASN A 59 -1.04 1.75 10.21
C ASN A 59 -0.45 1.78 11.63
N ARG A 60 -1.31 1.80 12.64
CA ARG A 60 -0.91 1.99 14.05
C ARG A 60 -1.30 0.86 14.98
N GLY A 61 -2.06 -0.13 14.50
CA GLY A 61 -2.50 -1.25 15.32
C GLY A 61 -3.43 -0.84 16.45
N LEU A 62 -4.16 0.27 16.32
CA LEU A 62 -5.11 0.70 17.34
C LEU A 62 -6.23 -0.33 17.47
N GLU A 63 -6.69 -0.55 18.71
CA GLU A 63 -7.89 -1.36 18.95
C GLU A 63 -9.08 -0.74 18.18
N PRO A 64 -9.90 -1.53 17.47
CA PRO A 64 -11.00 -1.03 16.65
C PRO A 64 -11.95 -0.10 17.41
N GLY A 65 -12.23 -0.38 18.69
CA GLY A 65 -13.06 0.48 19.53
C GLY A 65 -12.46 1.88 19.74
N HIS A 66 -11.14 1.96 19.95
CA HIS A 66 -10.43 3.22 20.14
C HIS A 66 -10.32 4.00 18.83
N ALA A 67 -9.99 3.32 17.72
CA ALA A 67 -9.95 3.92 16.39
C ALA A 67 -11.31 4.52 15.99
N LYS A 68 -12.40 3.79 16.23
CA LYS A 68 -13.77 4.27 15.99
C LYS A 68 -14.13 5.47 16.85
N HIS A 69 -13.75 5.46 18.13
CA HIS A 69 -13.97 6.61 19.01
C HIS A 69 -13.20 7.86 18.55
N MET A 70 -11.94 7.68 18.14
CA MET A 70 -11.14 8.76 17.56
C MET A 70 -11.76 9.29 16.28
N ALA A 71 -12.08 8.41 15.32
CA ALA A 71 -12.72 8.79 14.07
C ALA A 71 -14.05 9.53 14.32
N ALA A 72 -14.85 9.11 15.32
CA ALA A 72 -16.10 9.77 15.68
C ALA A 72 -15.95 11.25 16.09
N LYS A 73 -14.75 11.70 16.49
CA LYS A 73 -14.49 13.14 16.73
C LYS A 73 -14.59 13.98 15.46
N TRP A 74 -14.46 13.38 14.28
CA TRP A 74 -14.71 14.04 13.01
C TRP A 74 -16.21 14.13 12.73
N THR A 75 -16.83 15.23 13.15
CA THR A 75 -18.28 15.44 13.05
C THR A 75 -18.69 16.27 11.84
N ILE A 76 -17.85 17.22 11.42
CA ILE A 76 -18.15 18.19 10.36
C ILE A 76 -16.92 18.30 9.45
N GLY A 77 -17.16 18.26 8.14
CA GLY A 77 -16.13 18.42 7.12
C GLY A 77 -16.13 17.28 6.10
N THR A 78 -15.78 17.63 4.87
CA THR A 78 -15.66 16.72 3.73
C THR A 78 -14.25 16.14 3.64
N GLY A 79 -14.05 15.12 2.80
CA GLY A 79 -12.70 14.59 2.54
C GLY A 79 -11.72 15.66 2.04
N ARG A 80 -12.20 16.68 1.32
CA ARG A 80 -11.39 17.84 0.94
C ARG A 80 -10.91 18.64 2.14
N ASP A 81 -11.77 18.82 3.14
CA ASP A 81 -11.45 19.62 4.33
C ASP A 81 -10.39 18.90 5.15
N LEU A 82 -10.55 17.57 5.33
CA LEU A 82 -9.52 16.71 5.89
C LEU A 82 -8.17 16.93 5.19
N LEU A 83 -8.11 16.78 3.86
CA LEU A 83 -6.85 16.91 3.13
C LEU A 83 -6.25 18.33 3.16
N LYS A 84 -7.04 19.39 3.38
CA LYS A 84 -6.57 20.78 3.35
C LYS A 84 -6.25 21.36 4.71
N TYR A 85 -6.77 20.78 5.79
CA TYR A 85 -6.63 21.37 7.11
C TYR A 85 -5.17 21.44 7.58
N PRO A 86 -4.77 22.57 8.21
CA PRO A 86 -3.49 22.66 8.87
C PRO A 86 -3.48 21.81 10.15
N ILE A 87 -2.29 21.47 10.62
CA ILE A 87 -2.10 20.68 11.84
C ILE A 87 -2.87 21.22 13.05
N ALA A 88 -2.94 22.56 13.21
CA ALA A 88 -3.63 23.19 14.33
C ALA A 88 -5.09 22.73 14.45
N MET A 89 -5.80 22.61 13.33
CA MET A 89 -7.19 22.12 13.29
C MET A 89 -7.28 20.65 13.72
N TYR A 90 -6.31 19.82 13.31
CA TYR A 90 -6.27 18.43 13.76
C TYR A 90 -6.06 18.33 15.27
N THR A 91 -5.17 19.15 15.83
CA THR A 91 -4.92 19.15 17.27
C THR A 91 -6.09 19.69 18.08
N GLU A 92 -6.89 20.59 17.52
CA GLU A 92 -8.11 21.08 18.14
C GLU A 92 -9.21 20.01 18.17
N ILE A 93 -9.39 19.24 17.08
CA ILE A 93 -10.42 18.21 16.95
C ILE A 93 -10.06 16.95 17.76
N PHE A 94 -8.84 16.44 17.60
CA PHE A 94 -8.46 15.14 18.15
C PHE A 94 -7.70 15.22 19.47
N GLY A 95 -7.15 16.40 19.81
CA GLY A 95 -6.17 16.60 20.87
C GLY A 95 -4.74 16.66 20.31
N LEU A 96 -3.79 17.15 21.11
CA LEU A 96 -2.41 17.41 20.64
C LEU A 96 -1.73 16.18 20.04
N GLU A 97 -1.69 15.08 20.80
CA GLU A 97 -0.98 13.85 20.42
C GLU A 97 -1.71 13.10 19.29
N ALA A 98 -3.01 12.84 19.48
CA ALA A 98 -3.83 12.16 18.48
C ALA A 98 -3.99 12.98 17.18
N GLY A 99 -4.07 14.30 17.27
CA GLY A 99 -4.15 15.18 16.10
C GLY A 99 -2.88 15.15 15.26
N TRP A 100 -1.71 15.10 15.90
CA TRP A 100 -0.44 14.94 15.20
C TRP A 100 -0.33 13.58 14.51
N MET A 101 -0.72 12.52 15.20
CA MET A 101 -0.76 11.18 14.65
C MET A 101 -1.64 11.12 13.40
N VAL A 102 -2.91 11.55 13.51
CA VAL A 102 -3.88 11.53 12.41
C VAL A 102 -3.41 12.38 11.24
N TYR A 103 -2.87 13.57 11.50
CA TYR A 103 -2.33 14.44 10.45
C TYR A 103 -1.22 13.76 9.65
N LYS A 104 -0.29 13.09 10.34
CA LYS A 104 0.80 12.34 9.68
C LYS A 104 0.22 11.28 8.76
N GLU A 105 -0.70 10.45 9.25
CA GLU A 105 -1.27 9.37 8.45
C GLU A 105 -2.05 9.89 7.23
N VAL A 106 -2.86 10.93 7.39
CA VAL A 106 -3.62 11.54 6.29
C VAL A 106 -2.68 12.09 5.22
N LYS A 107 -1.59 12.75 5.61
CA LYS A 107 -0.63 13.33 4.65
C LYS A 107 0.18 12.27 3.91
N LEU A 108 0.49 11.16 4.58
CA LEU A 108 1.12 10.00 3.95
C LEU A 108 0.15 9.35 2.94
N ALA A 109 -1.10 9.13 3.32
CA ALA A 109 -2.12 8.61 2.41
C ALA A 109 -2.33 9.53 1.19
N GLU A 110 -2.34 10.85 1.38
CA GLU A 110 -2.45 11.82 0.28
C GLU A 110 -1.27 11.73 -0.70
N ALA A 111 -0.04 11.58 -0.19
CA ALA A 111 1.16 11.48 -1.01
C ALA A 111 1.14 10.18 -1.83
N VAL A 112 0.85 9.05 -1.18
CA VAL A 112 0.78 7.73 -1.82
C VAL A 112 -0.36 7.67 -2.84
N GLY A 113 -1.52 8.24 -2.53
CA GLY A 113 -2.67 8.28 -3.45
C GLY A 113 -2.43 9.08 -4.73
N LYS A 114 -1.49 10.02 -4.75
CA LYS A 114 -1.14 10.76 -5.98
C LYS A 114 -0.38 9.90 -6.99
N LEU A 115 0.30 8.86 -6.53
CA LEU A 115 1.09 7.94 -7.35
C LEU A 115 0.27 6.84 -8.00
N ASP A 116 -0.89 6.50 -7.41
CA ASP A 116 -1.72 5.41 -7.92
C ASP A 116 -2.64 5.80 -9.09
N LYS A 117 -2.52 7.03 -9.58
CA LYS A 117 -3.25 7.42 -10.79
C LYS A 117 -2.73 6.57 -11.94
N PRO A 118 -3.57 5.78 -12.63
CA PRO A 118 -3.09 4.96 -13.73
C PRO A 118 -2.45 5.90 -14.75
N ALA A 119 -1.15 5.70 -14.98
CA ALA A 119 -0.44 6.34 -16.06
C ALA A 119 -1.26 6.11 -17.33
N HIS A 120 -1.64 7.21 -17.96
CA HIS A 120 -2.49 7.27 -19.15
C HIS A 120 -2.20 6.10 -20.10
N GLU A 121 -3.27 5.38 -20.41
CA GLU A 121 -3.42 4.02 -20.95
C GLU A 121 -2.84 3.80 -22.36
N THR A 122 -1.66 4.32 -22.67
CA THR A 122 -1.07 4.29 -24.03
C THR A 122 -0.41 2.97 -24.40
N SER A 123 -0.16 2.07 -23.43
CA SER A 123 0.59 0.84 -23.68
C SER A 123 -0.27 -0.34 -24.13
N LEU A 124 -1.55 -0.39 -23.76
CA LEU A 124 -2.42 -1.52 -24.12
C LEU A 124 -2.89 -1.42 -25.57
N GLY A 125 -3.17 -0.21 -26.05
CA GLY A 125 -3.63 0.03 -27.42
C GLY A 125 -2.61 -0.38 -28.49
N GLY A 126 -1.31 -0.21 -28.23
CA GLY A 126 -0.24 -0.64 -29.15
C GLY A 126 -0.17 -2.15 -29.32
N LEU A 127 -0.27 -2.91 -28.22
CA LEU A 127 -0.23 -4.38 -28.25
C LEU A 127 -1.46 -4.95 -28.97
N VAL A 128 -2.65 -4.39 -28.73
CA VAL A 128 -3.89 -4.80 -29.41
C VAL A 128 -3.81 -4.55 -30.93
N LEU A 129 -3.17 -3.46 -31.37
CA LEU A 129 -3.06 -3.16 -32.79
C LEU A 129 -2.14 -4.14 -33.53
N VAL A 130 -1.07 -4.60 -32.86
CA VAL A 130 -0.17 -5.65 -33.38
C VAL A 130 -0.90 -7.00 -33.48
N THR A 131 -1.73 -7.36 -32.49
CA THR A 131 -2.50 -8.61 -32.53
C THR A 131 -3.46 -8.67 -33.71
N ILE A 132 -4.15 -7.57 -33.98
CA ILE A 132 -5.13 -7.45 -35.06
C ILE A 132 -4.42 -7.56 -36.42
N LEU A 133 -3.26 -6.92 -36.58
CA LEU A 133 -2.51 -6.93 -37.83
C LEU A 133 -1.99 -8.33 -38.18
N GLU A 134 -1.48 -9.06 -37.18
CA GLU A 134 -0.98 -10.43 -37.38
C GLU A 134 -2.10 -11.41 -37.73
N GLY A 135 -3.23 -11.33 -37.02
CA GLY A 135 -4.42 -12.13 -37.34
C GLY A 135 -4.95 -11.87 -38.75
N PHE A 136 -4.89 -10.62 -39.22
CA PHE A 136 -5.28 -10.25 -40.58
C PHE A 136 -4.35 -10.84 -41.65
N LEU A 137 -3.03 -10.81 -41.43
CA LEU A 137 -2.04 -11.42 -42.34
C LEU A 137 -2.24 -12.93 -42.46
N VAL A 138 -2.46 -13.61 -41.33
CA VAL A 138 -2.76 -15.05 -41.31
C VAL A 138 -4.04 -15.35 -42.10
N MET A 139 -5.11 -14.58 -41.89
CA MET A 139 -6.38 -14.75 -42.60
C MET A 139 -6.22 -14.60 -44.13
N LEU A 140 -5.44 -13.61 -44.58
CA LEU A 140 -5.15 -13.40 -46.00
C LEU A 140 -4.41 -14.58 -46.63
N THR A 141 -3.43 -15.16 -45.93
CA THR A 141 -2.67 -16.32 -46.46
C THR A 141 -3.55 -17.56 -46.64
N VAL A 142 -4.54 -17.77 -45.75
CA VAL A 142 -5.51 -18.87 -45.85
C VAL A 142 -6.42 -18.69 -47.07
N LEU A 143 -6.90 -17.46 -47.32
CA LEU A 143 -7.80 -17.13 -48.44
C LEU A 143 -7.16 -17.34 -49.82
N VAL A 144 -5.86 -17.07 -49.96
CA VAL A 144 -5.15 -17.17 -51.25
C VAL A 144 -4.76 -18.62 -51.60
N SER A 145 -4.59 -19.48 -50.61
CA SER A 145 -4.19 -20.87 -50.84
C SER A 145 -5.32 -21.72 -51.45
N ARG A 146 -5.07 -22.52 -52.50
CA ARG A 146 -6.08 -23.33 -53.22
C ARG A 146 -5.84 -24.86 -53.20
N SER A 147 -4.81 -25.35 -52.50
CA SER A 147 -4.28 -26.73 -52.57
C SER A 147 -4.31 -27.46 -51.20
N PRO A 148 -4.00 -28.79 -51.10
CA PRO A 148 -3.90 -29.54 -49.82
C PRO A 148 -2.89 -28.95 -48.82
N VAL A 149 -2.07 -28.00 -49.26
CA VAL A 149 -1.19 -27.17 -48.41
C VAL A 149 -2.00 -26.36 -47.39
N LYS A 150 -3.30 -26.11 -47.63
CA LYS A 150 -4.23 -25.42 -46.69
C LYS A 150 -4.23 -26.03 -45.28
N THR A 151 -4.35 -27.35 -45.17
CA THR A 151 -4.49 -28.00 -43.87
C THR A 151 -3.21 -27.89 -43.06
N PHE A 152 -2.05 -28.05 -43.71
CA PHE A 152 -0.74 -27.84 -43.08
C PHE A 152 -0.54 -26.38 -42.65
N LEU A 153 -0.94 -25.41 -43.48
CA LEU A 153 -0.86 -23.98 -43.14
C LEU A 153 -1.76 -23.60 -41.96
N ILE A 154 -2.96 -24.15 -41.88
CA ILE A 154 -3.88 -23.93 -40.76
C ILE A 154 -3.29 -24.48 -39.46
N VAL A 155 -2.73 -25.69 -39.48
CA VAL A 155 -2.13 -26.30 -38.28
C VAL A 155 -0.88 -25.52 -37.82
N MET A 156 0.01 -25.13 -38.74
CA MET A 156 1.20 -24.34 -38.40
C MET A 156 0.84 -22.95 -37.89
N SER A 157 -0.19 -22.32 -38.47
CA SER A 157 -0.73 -21.05 -37.99
C SER A 157 -1.33 -21.15 -36.59
N ALA A 158 -2.06 -22.24 -36.29
CA ALA A 158 -2.62 -22.46 -34.97
C ALA A 158 -1.51 -22.63 -33.91
N ILE A 159 -0.47 -23.40 -34.21
CA ILE A 159 0.67 -23.59 -33.30
C ILE A 159 1.43 -22.26 -33.11
N GLY A 160 1.69 -21.53 -34.20
CA GLY A 160 2.35 -20.22 -34.16
C GLY A 160 1.56 -19.21 -33.33
N GLY A 161 0.24 -19.15 -33.50
CA GLY A 161 -0.64 -18.28 -32.71
C GLY A 161 -0.63 -18.63 -31.21
N ILE A 162 -0.61 -19.92 -30.87
CA ILE A 162 -0.52 -20.36 -29.46
C ILE A 162 0.82 -19.93 -28.86
N ILE A 163 1.93 -20.18 -29.54
CA ILE A 163 3.28 -19.78 -29.07
C ILE A 163 3.34 -18.26 -28.89
N TRP A 164 2.81 -17.52 -29.85
CA TRP A 164 2.78 -16.07 -29.81
C TRP A 164 1.95 -15.53 -28.64
N ILE A 165 0.77 -16.10 -28.37
CA ILE A 165 -0.05 -15.75 -27.20
C ILE A 165 0.73 -15.99 -25.90
N PHE A 166 1.44 -17.12 -25.78
CA PHE A 166 2.26 -17.40 -24.59
C PHE A 166 3.40 -16.39 -24.44
N CYS A 167 4.09 -16.04 -25.53
CA CYS A 167 5.11 -14.98 -25.51
C CYS A 167 4.51 -13.63 -25.11
N LEU A 168 3.33 -13.29 -25.61
CA LEU A 168 2.66 -12.03 -25.30
C LEU A 168 2.26 -11.96 -23.83
N ILE A 169 1.71 -13.05 -23.27
CA ILE A 169 1.41 -13.15 -21.84
C ILE A 169 2.69 -12.98 -21.01
N GLY A 170 3.79 -13.63 -21.42
CA GLY A 170 5.10 -13.49 -20.77
C GLY A 170 5.61 -12.05 -20.80
N CYS A 171 5.59 -11.39 -21.96
CA CYS A 171 6.01 -9.99 -22.09
C CYS A 171 5.11 -9.03 -21.30
N ILE A 172 3.80 -9.27 -21.26
CA ILE A 172 2.89 -8.46 -20.43
C ILE A 172 3.23 -8.67 -18.96
N ALA A 173 3.38 -9.91 -18.51
CA ALA A 173 3.70 -10.23 -17.12
C ALA A 173 5.03 -9.59 -16.68
N ASP A 174 6.06 -9.67 -17.52
CA ASP A 174 7.37 -9.05 -17.28
C ASP A 174 7.27 -7.52 -17.22
N SER A 175 6.60 -6.90 -18.21
CA SER A 175 6.40 -5.45 -18.23
C SER A 175 5.52 -4.94 -17.07
N MET A 176 4.59 -5.78 -16.58
CA MET A 176 3.81 -5.47 -15.40
C MET A 176 4.67 -5.58 -14.14
N GLY A 177 5.55 -6.58 -14.07
CA GLY A 177 6.50 -6.76 -12.97
C GLY A 177 7.42 -5.55 -12.80
N GLU A 178 8.08 -5.12 -13.87
CA GLU A 178 8.95 -3.92 -13.84
C GLU A 178 8.18 -2.68 -13.42
N ARG A 179 6.98 -2.43 -13.97
CA ARG A 179 6.15 -1.28 -13.57
C ARG A 179 5.64 -1.37 -12.14
N GLN A 180 5.43 -2.57 -11.60
CA GLN A 180 5.05 -2.74 -10.20
C GLN A 180 6.22 -2.36 -9.30
N GLU A 181 7.42 -2.81 -9.65
CA GLU A 181 8.63 -2.53 -8.86
C GLU A 181 9.02 -1.06 -8.90
N GLU A 182 9.03 -0.43 -10.07
CA GLU A 182 9.27 1.02 -10.20
C GLU A 182 8.25 1.85 -9.39
N ARG A 183 6.98 1.43 -9.40
CA ARG A 183 5.93 2.10 -8.60
C ARG A 183 6.16 1.94 -7.11
N LYS A 184 6.59 0.77 -6.64
CA LYS A 184 6.93 0.57 -5.22
C LYS A 184 8.09 1.48 -4.82
N VAL A 185 9.16 1.51 -5.60
CA VAL A 185 10.33 2.35 -5.33
C VAL A 185 9.96 3.84 -5.27
N ASP A 186 9.15 4.36 -6.20
CA ASP A 186 8.72 5.76 -6.14
C ASP A 186 7.74 6.03 -4.98
N MET A 187 6.86 5.07 -4.64
CA MET A 187 6.01 5.18 -3.45
C MET A 187 6.84 5.29 -2.16
N ASP A 188 7.85 4.45 -1.99
CA ASP A 188 8.72 4.48 -0.81
C ASP A 188 9.54 5.78 -0.78
N ALA A 189 10.06 6.22 -1.93
CA ALA A 189 10.79 7.48 -2.03
C ALA A 189 9.89 8.70 -1.72
N GLN A 190 8.64 8.71 -2.18
CA GLN A 190 7.69 9.77 -1.84
C GLN A 190 7.28 9.75 -0.38
N ARG A 191 7.09 8.56 0.19
CA ARG A 191 6.81 8.40 1.61
C ARG A 191 7.93 9.00 2.45
N ALA A 192 9.18 8.64 2.17
CA ALA A 192 10.34 9.18 2.88
C ALA A 192 10.44 10.70 2.77
N ARG A 193 10.20 11.27 1.56
CA ARG A 193 10.14 12.73 1.36
C ARG A 193 9.02 13.39 2.17
N CYS A 194 7.87 12.73 2.29
CA CYS A 194 6.73 13.25 3.03
C CYS A 194 6.99 13.18 4.55
N GLU A 195 7.56 12.09 5.04
CA GLU A 195 7.95 11.93 6.44
C GLU A 195 8.96 13.00 6.87
N ASP A 196 10.04 13.21 6.11
CA ASP A 196 11.02 14.27 6.36
C ASP A 196 10.39 15.68 6.36
N LYS A 197 9.42 15.93 5.47
CA LYS A 197 8.69 17.21 5.46
C LYS A 197 7.83 17.38 6.71
N ILE A 198 7.17 16.32 7.17
CA ILE A 198 6.33 16.34 8.38
C ILE A 198 7.21 16.56 9.61
N GLU A 199 8.37 15.90 9.71
CA GLU A 199 9.32 16.08 10.81
C GLU A 199 9.86 17.51 10.87
N ARG A 200 10.17 18.11 9.73
CA ARG A 200 10.56 19.53 9.68
C ARG A 200 9.45 20.48 10.16
N ILE A 201 8.18 20.15 9.92
CA ILE A 201 7.05 20.91 10.46
C ILE A 201 6.96 20.71 11.96
N LEU A 202 7.11 19.48 12.46
CA LEU A 202 7.11 19.17 13.90
C LEU A 202 8.17 19.99 14.63
N LEU A 203 9.42 19.94 14.16
CA LEU A 203 10.54 20.63 14.79
C LEU A 203 10.33 22.14 14.83
N LYS A 204 9.76 22.73 13.78
CA LYS A 204 9.41 24.15 13.74
C LYS A 204 8.32 24.50 14.77
N GLU A 205 7.33 23.63 14.93
CA GLU A 205 6.23 23.86 15.87
C GLU A 205 6.69 23.70 17.32
N ILE A 206 7.56 22.73 17.61
CA ILE A 206 8.20 22.58 18.93
C ILE A 206 9.01 23.83 19.26
N ALA A 207 9.90 24.27 18.36
CA ALA A 207 10.70 25.49 18.54
C ALA A 207 9.86 26.77 18.62
N ARG A 208 8.63 26.76 18.08
CA ARG A 208 7.68 27.86 18.25
C ARG A 208 7.08 27.85 19.66
N ARG A 209 6.62 26.70 20.14
CA ARG A 209 6.02 26.57 21.47
C ARG A 209 7.00 26.84 22.61
N GLU A 210 8.27 26.44 22.46
CA GLU A 210 9.31 26.77 23.43
C GLU A 210 9.51 28.30 23.56
N ARG A 211 9.41 29.04 22.45
CA ARG A 211 9.46 30.51 22.46
C ARG A 211 8.23 31.19 23.04
N GLU A 212 7.08 30.52 23.02
CA GLU A 212 5.83 31.05 23.60
C GLU A 212 5.70 30.72 25.10
N SER A 213 6.52 29.80 25.63
CA SER A 213 6.45 29.32 27.03
C SER A 213 7.58 29.86 27.93
N GLY A 214 8.60 30.52 27.37
CA GLY A 214 9.71 31.14 28.09
C GLY A 214 9.65 32.66 28.04
#